data_AF-I4VLL5-F1
#
_entry.id   AF-I4VLL5-F1
#
_cell.length_a   1.000
_cell.length_b   1.000
_cell.length_c   1.000
_cell.angle_alpha   90.00
_cell.angle_beta   90.00
_cell.angle_gamma   90.00
#
_symmetry.space_group_name_H-M   'P 1'
#
loop_
_entity.id
_entity.type
_entity.pdbx_description
1 polymer ?
#
loop_
_entity_poly.entity_id
_entity_poly.type
_entity_poly.pdbx_seq_one_letter_code
_entity_poly.pdbx_strand_id
1 'polypeptide(L)'
;METAAIDPQEQDDVNPLRFDAPPAGPHVHHVRRHLPPMLIEDPRVLAAIRVIEAGFPDEPTLAGLAAQTRLSPFHFHRLFADVMGETVNGYVRRIRMDTAAILLLASPLAAQDVAAAVGYGSLAAFNHAFRRQFGLPPTRYRELARAAVIDITPDDLQRARRVRVETQLPLSLVGARFHGSYDQAEDYWLRFAALLHNHGIEPDGLAAYALIRDNPEITPNGLIRYFCMVADPGIPDPLPAPLERFAVQPGRYACLRHDGPYAGIFPVYFAISPVWLNKHGERFGMAPAMERYEAPPWRNVGGEQSVTVMIKLL
;
A
#
# COMPACT_ATOMS: atom_id res chain seq x y z
N MET A 1 -7.62 40.14 34.70
CA MET A 1 -8.17 39.71 33.39
C MET A 1 -6.99 39.65 32.46
N GLU A 2 -6.38 38.48 32.43
CA GLU A 2 -5.07 38.23 31.83
C GLU A 2 -5.32 37.62 30.46
N THR A 3 -5.00 38.37 29.42
CA THR A 3 -5.07 37.93 28.03
C THR A 3 -3.83 37.07 27.79
N ALA A 4 -3.97 35.76 27.90
CA ALA A 4 -2.89 34.83 27.59
C ALA A 4 -2.59 34.90 26.09
N ALA A 5 -1.44 35.45 25.75
CA ALA A 5 -0.85 35.35 24.43
C ALA A 5 -0.53 33.88 24.15
N ILE A 6 -1.03 33.36 23.03
CA ILE A 6 -0.69 32.04 22.53
C ILE A 6 0.77 32.08 22.08
N ASP A 7 1.59 31.21 22.67
CA ASP A 7 3.00 31.02 22.36
C ASP A 7 3.15 30.51 20.91
N PRO A 8 3.97 31.15 20.04
CA PRO A 8 4.18 30.71 18.66
C PRO A 8 4.97 29.40 18.53
N GLN A 9 5.36 28.73 19.62
CA GLN A 9 6.18 27.51 19.60
C GLN A 9 5.42 26.18 19.79
N GLU A 10 4.09 26.17 19.82
CA GLU A 10 3.25 24.95 19.82
C GLU A 10 2.60 24.64 18.44
N GLN A 11 3.34 24.83 17.34
CA GLN A 11 3.09 24.04 16.13
C GLN A 11 3.77 22.68 16.36
N ASP A 12 3.12 21.81 17.13
CA ASP A 12 3.43 20.39 17.11
C ASP A 12 3.33 19.92 15.65
N ASP A 13 4.45 19.42 15.17
CA ASP A 13 4.77 18.99 13.82
C ASP A 13 3.87 17.78 13.45
N VAL A 14 2.62 18.04 13.05
CA VAL A 14 1.70 16.99 12.60
C VAL A 14 2.24 16.43 11.30
N ASN A 15 2.98 15.32 11.39
CA ASN A 15 3.47 14.60 10.24
C ASN A 15 2.29 14.09 9.40
N PRO A 16 2.05 14.62 8.19
CA PRO A 16 0.86 14.32 7.39
C PRO A 16 0.84 12.88 6.86
N LEU A 17 1.96 12.16 6.97
CA LEU A 17 2.08 10.75 6.60
C LEU A 17 1.74 9.81 7.75
N ARG A 18 1.54 10.33 8.98
CA ARG A 18 1.37 9.54 10.19
C ARG A 18 -0.06 9.64 10.72
N PHE A 19 -0.78 8.53 10.68
CA PHE A 19 -2.14 8.42 11.24
C PHE A 19 -2.12 7.52 12.47
N ASP A 20 -1.95 8.11 13.67
CA ASP A 20 -1.89 7.33 14.92
C ASP A 20 -3.19 6.53 15.17
N ALA A 21 -4.33 7.06 14.72
CA ALA A 21 -5.59 6.36 14.60
C ALA A 21 -6.15 6.53 13.17
N PRO A 22 -5.96 5.57 12.27
CA PRO A 22 -6.44 5.67 10.90
C PRO A 22 -7.96 5.92 10.88
N PRO A 23 -8.43 7.05 10.31
CA PRO A 23 -9.83 7.48 10.43
C PRO A 23 -10.82 6.50 9.79
N ALA A 24 -10.38 5.79 8.75
CA ALA A 24 -11.13 4.74 8.07
C ALA A 24 -10.62 3.34 8.41
N GLY A 25 -9.73 3.21 9.41
CA GLY A 25 -9.09 1.96 9.75
C GLY A 25 -9.92 1.02 10.62
N PRO A 26 -9.33 -0.12 11.00
CA PRO A 26 -10.00 -1.10 11.82
C PRO A 26 -10.28 -0.56 13.23
N HIS A 27 -11.51 -0.72 13.72
CA HIS A 27 -11.86 -0.45 15.12
C HIS A 27 -11.34 -1.52 16.06
N VAL A 28 -11.17 -2.76 15.57
CA VAL A 28 -10.60 -3.85 16.36
C VAL A 28 -9.13 -3.99 15.99
N HIS A 29 -8.25 -3.74 16.95
CA HIS A 29 -6.86 -4.11 16.82
C HIS A 29 -6.74 -5.64 16.80
N HIS A 30 -6.06 -6.18 15.79
CA HIS A 30 -5.71 -7.60 15.80
C HIS A 30 -4.77 -7.86 16.97
N VAL A 31 -4.97 -8.98 17.66
CA VAL A 31 -4.05 -9.41 18.72
C VAL A 31 -2.71 -9.69 18.07
N ARG A 32 -1.71 -8.89 18.41
CA ARG A 32 -0.33 -9.05 17.94
C ARG A 32 0.65 -9.06 19.08
N ARG A 33 1.73 -9.80 18.88
CA ARG A 33 2.86 -9.83 19.81
C ARG A 33 3.79 -8.63 19.61
N HIS A 34 4.03 -8.26 18.35
CA HIS A 34 4.87 -7.14 17.93
C HIS A 34 4.50 -6.75 16.49
N LEU A 35 5.13 -5.69 15.96
CA LEU A 35 5.06 -5.33 14.55
C LEU A 35 6.00 -6.22 13.71
N PRO A 36 5.71 -6.45 12.41
CA PRO A 36 6.68 -7.06 11.52
C PRO A 36 7.97 -6.23 11.46
N PRO A 37 9.13 -6.84 11.17
CA PRO A 37 10.33 -6.08 10.90
C PRO A 37 10.15 -5.23 9.65
N MET A 38 10.87 -4.11 9.59
CA MET A 38 10.83 -3.20 8.45
C MET A 38 11.14 -3.93 7.14
N LEU A 39 12.19 -4.74 7.12
CA LEU A 39 12.55 -5.61 6.01
C LEU A 39 12.42 -7.07 6.45
N ILE A 40 11.64 -7.87 5.71
CA ILE A 40 11.53 -9.31 5.95
C ILE A 40 12.51 -10.02 5.04
N GLU A 41 13.46 -10.74 5.63
CA GLU A 41 14.50 -11.45 4.86
C GLU A 41 14.22 -12.96 4.71
N ASP A 42 13.37 -13.55 5.56
CA ASP A 42 13.11 -14.99 5.52
C ASP A 42 12.33 -15.37 4.24
N PRO A 43 12.94 -16.12 3.30
CA PRO A 43 12.31 -16.44 2.03
C PRO A 43 11.05 -17.29 2.16
N ARG A 44 10.90 -18.05 3.25
CA ARG A 44 9.72 -18.88 3.52
C ARG A 44 8.53 -18.01 3.91
N VAL A 45 8.77 -16.98 4.72
CA VAL A 45 7.75 -16.00 5.10
C VAL A 45 7.37 -15.15 3.89
N LEU A 46 8.36 -14.66 3.12
CA LEU A 46 8.12 -13.91 1.89
C LEU A 46 7.30 -14.70 0.86
N ALA A 47 7.62 -15.99 0.66
CA ALA A 47 6.86 -16.84 -0.24
C ALA A 47 5.39 -16.95 0.17
N ALA A 48 5.12 -17.16 1.46
CA ALA A 48 3.76 -17.23 1.96
C ALA A 48 3.01 -15.89 1.83
N ILE A 49 3.67 -14.77 2.13
CA ILE A 49 3.07 -13.44 1.95
C ILE A 49 2.72 -13.21 0.48
N ARG A 50 3.62 -13.51 -0.47
CA ARG A 50 3.34 -13.38 -1.91
C ARG A 50 2.10 -14.17 -2.33
N VAL A 51 1.96 -15.40 -1.85
CA VAL A 51 0.79 -16.23 -2.15
C VAL A 51 -0.49 -15.61 -1.58
N ILE A 52 -0.45 -15.10 -0.35
CA ILE A 52 -1.61 -14.46 0.29
C ILE A 52 -2.00 -13.15 -0.42
N GLU A 53 -1.02 -12.40 -0.94
CA GLU A 53 -1.23 -11.08 -1.55
C GLU A 53 -1.48 -11.11 -3.07
N ALA A 54 -1.20 -12.24 -3.74
CA ALA A 54 -1.42 -12.39 -5.18
C ALA A 54 -2.91 -12.37 -5.56
N GLY A 55 -3.82 -12.63 -4.63
CA GLY A 55 -5.27 -12.58 -4.83
C GLY A 55 -6.00 -13.57 -3.94
N PHE A 56 -7.34 -13.56 -4.01
CA PHE A 56 -8.19 -14.40 -3.17
C PHE A 56 -9.14 -15.40 -3.89
N PRO A 57 -8.84 -15.91 -5.11
CA PRO A 57 -9.75 -16.86 -5.76
C PRO A 57 -9.82 -18.20 -5.00
N ASP A 58 -8.71 -18.65 -4.42
CA ASP A 58 -8.61 -19.82 -3.55
C ASP A 58 -8.03 -19.41 -2.20
N GLU A 59 -8.65 -19.82 -1.09
CA GLU A 59 -8.14 -19.50 0.25
C GLU A 59 -6.83 -20.26 0.51
N PRO A 60 -5.70 -19.57 0.73
CA PRO A 60 -4.44 -20.25 0.98
C PRO A 60 -4.52 -20.98 2.32
N THR A 61 -4.54 -22.31 2.27
CA THR A 61 -4.55 -23.11 3.50
C THR A 61 -3.18 -23.08 4.16
N LEU A 62 -3.15 -23.15 5.49
CA LEU A 62 -1.88 -23.25 6.23
C LEU A 62 -1.02 -24.42 5.73
N ALA A 63 -1.65 -25.55 5.39
CA ALA A 63 -0.97 -26.70 4.83
C ALA A 63 -0.37 -26.40 3.45
N GLY A 64 -1.10 -25.71 2.56
CA GLY A 64 -0.61 -25.32 1.24
C GLY A 64 0.52 -24.28 1.29
N LEU A 65 0.46 -23.34 2.23
CA LEU A 65 1.55 -22.39 2.49
C LEU A 65 2.79 -23.12 3.04
N ALA A 66 2.60 -24.02 4.02
CA ALA A 66 3.68 -24.79 4.60
C ALA A 66 4.32 -25.76 3.59
N ALA A 67 3.56 -26.31 2.64
CA ALA A 67 4.06 -27.23 1.61
C ALA A 67 5.11 -26.60 0.68
N GLN A 68 5.11 -25.26 0.56
CA GLN A 68 6.15 -24.50 -0.18
C GLN A 68 7.43 -24.32 0.65
N THR A 69 7.43 -24.85 1.88
CA THR A 69 8.54 -24.79 2.82
C THR A 69 8.95 -26.21 3.22
N ARG A 70 10.17 -26.37 3.73
CA ARG A 70 10.61 -27.66 4.32
C ARG A 70 10.16 -27.80 5.79
N LEU A 71 9.02 -27.23 6.17
CA LEU A 71 8.50 -27.20 7.54
C LEU A 71 7.14 -27.88 7.62
N SER A 72 6.82 -28.46 8.78
CA SER A 72 5.45 -28.90 9.05
C SER A 72 4.52 -27.67 9.22
N PRO A 73 3.20 -27.81 9.01
CA PRO A 73 2.25 -26.70 9.17
C PRO A 73 2.35 -25.99 10.53
N PHE A 74 2.56 -26.75 11.60
CA PHE A 74 2.75 -26.21 12.95
C PHE A 74 4.01 -25.35 13.07
N HIS A 75 5.15 -25.85 12.60
CA HIS A 75 6.41 -25.11 12.66
C HIS A 75 6.40 -23.87 11.77
N PHE A 76 5.81 -23.98 10.58
CA PHE A 76 5.64 -22.85 9.68
C PHE A 76 4.73 -21.76 10.30
N HIS A 77 3.60 -22.15 10.88
CA HIS A 77 2.71 -21.21 11.56
C HIS A 77 3.43 -20.45 12.67
N ARG A 78 4.24 -21.14 13.49
CA ARG A 78 5.02 -20.52 14.56
C ARG A 78 6.05 -19.54 14.00
N LEU A 79 6.84 -19.96 12.99
CA LEU A 79 7.80 -19.08 12.30
C LEU A 79 7.12 -17.82 11.77
N PHE A 80 6.00 -17.97 11.06
CA PHE A 80 5.27 -16.84 10.51
C PHE A 80 4.78 -15.90 11.61
N ALA A 81 4.20 -16.44 12.69
CA ALA A 81 3.71 -15.64 13.80
C ALA A 81 4.82 -14.92 14.58
N ASP A 82 6.00 -15.53 14.68
CA ASP A 82 7.16 -14.93 15.34
C ASP A 82 7.82 -13.85 14.47
N VAL A 83 7.69 -13.91 13.14
CA VAL A 83 8.19 -12.86 12.24
C VAL A 83 7.17 -11.73 12.07
N MET A 84 5.91 -12.06 11.79
CA MET A 84 4.87 -11.09 11.47
C MET A 84 4.16 -10.51 12.69
N GLY A 85 4.37 -11.11 13.87
CA GLY A 85 3.66 -10.76 15.09
C GLY A 85 2.18 -11.14 15.10
N GLU A 86 1.68 -11.77 14.02
CA GLU A 86 0.29 -12.24 13.88
C GLU A 86 0.22 -13.62 13.21
N THR A 87 -0.87 -14.35 13.46
CA THR A 87 -1.06 -15.68 12.84
C THR A 87 -1.29 -15.58 11.34
N VAL A 88 -1.03 -16.66 10.61
CA VAL A 88 -1.29 -16.75 9.15
C VAL A 88 -2.74 -16.38 8.84
N ASN A 89 -3.71 -16.96 9.56
CA ASN A 89 -5.12 -16.65 9.35
C ASN A 89 -5.48 -15.22 9.75
N GLY A 90 -4.80 -14.65 10.75
CA GLY A 90 -4.93 -13.24 11.11
C GLY A 90 -4.49 -12.33 9.97
N TYR A 91 -3.32 -12.61 9.39
CA TYR A 91 -2.79 -11.90 8.23
C TYR A 91 -3.73 -11.99 7.03
N VAL A 92 -4.18 -13.20 6.66
CA VAL A 92 -5.14 -13.41 5.54
C VAL A 92 -6.41 -12.59 5.76
N ARG A 93 -7.02 -12.66 6.94
CA ARG A 93 -8.23 -11.89 7.25
C ARG A 93 -7.97 -10.40 7.11
N ARG A 94 -6.84 -9.91 7.62
CA ARG A 94 -6.48 -8.50 7.53
C ARG A 94 -6.31 -8.04 6.09
N ILE A 95 -5.49 -8.72 5.27
CA ILE A 95 -5.29 -8.31 3.87
C ILE A 95 -6.60 -8.33 3.10
N ARG A 96 -7.50 -9.30 3.35
CA ARG A 96 -8.84 -9.32 2.74
C ARG A 96 -9.67 -8.10 3.14
N MET A 97 -9.68 -7.74 4.42
CA MET A 97 -10.47 -6.61 4.92
C MET A 97 -9.90 -5.26 4.50
N ASP A 98 -8.58 -5.09 4.53
CA ASP A 98 -7.91 -3.87 4.08
C ASP A 98 -8.15 -3.67 2.56
N THR A 99 -8.00 -4.73 1.76
CA THR A 99 -8.34 -4.72 0.32
C THR A 99 -9.82 -4.41 0.10
N ALA A 100 -10.72 -4.97 0.90
CA ALA A 100 -12.16 -4.69 0.78
C ALA A 100 -12.49 -3.23 1.09
N ALA A 101 -11.86 -2.64 2.12
CA ALA A 101 -12.01 -1.23 2.43
C ALA A 101 -11.52 -0.37 1.26
N ILE A 102 -10.32 -0.61 0.74
CA ILE A 102 -9.80 0.10 -0.44
C ILE A 102 -10.78 -0.01 -1.62
N LEU A 103 -11.30 -1.21 -1.91
CA LEU A 103 -12.28 -1.42 -2.97
C LEU A 103 -13.60 -0.65 -2.76
N LEU A 104 -14.09 -0.59 -1.52
CA LEU A 104 -15.30 0.15 -1.19
C LEU A 104 -15.14 1.66 -1.40
N LEU A 105 -13.93 2.18 -1.16
CA LEU A 105 -13.56 3.60 -1.30
C LEU A 105 -13.23 3.98 -2.74
N ALA A 106 -12.45 3.16 -3.43
CA ALA A 106 -11.86 3.48 -4.73
C ALA A 106 -12.70 2.99 -5.93
N SER A 107 -13.77 2.22 -5.70
CA SER A 107 -14.56 1.65 -6.80
C SER A 107 -16.08 1.73 -6.59
N PRO A 108 -16.87 1.70 -7.68
CA PRO A 108 -18.33 1.64 -7.60
C PRO A 108 -18.88 0.22 -7.38
N LEU A 109 -18.05 -0.80 -7.14
CA LEU A 109 -18.46 -2.19 -7.03
C LEU A 109 -19.57 -2.41 -5.98
N ALA A 110 -20.53 -3.30 -6.23
CA ALA A 110 -21.50 -3.65 -5.20
C ALA A 110 -20.80 -4.40 -4.05
N ALA A 111 -21.36 -4.35 -2.83
CA ALA A 111 -20.77 -5.05 -1.69
C ALA A 111 -20.62 -6.56 -1.94
N GLN A 112 -21.51 -7.15 -2.77
CA GLN A 112 -21.42 -8.54 -3.22
C GLN A 112 -20.19 -8.79 -4.11
N ASP A 113 -19.91 -7.90 -5.05
CA ASP A 113 -18.73 -8.02 -5.93
C ASP A 113 -17.43 -7.82 -5.15
N VAL A 114 -17.43 -6.89 -4.19
CA VAL A 114 -16.29 -6.72 -3.26
C VAL A 114 -16.07 -7.99 -2.44
N ALA A 115 -17.14 -8.56 -1.88
CA ALA A 115 -17.06 -9.82 -1.12
C ALA A 115 -16.44 -10.95 -1.97
N ALA A 116 -16.90 -11.11 -3.21
CA ALA A 116 -16.34 -12.10 -4.13
C ALA A 116 -14.87 -11.81 -4.47
N ALA A 117 -14.52 -10.55 -4.75
CA ALA A 117 -13.16 -10.14 -5.08
C ALA A 117 -12.15 -10.40 -3.93
N VAL A 118 -12.61 -10.32 -2.67
CA VAL A 118 -11.78 -10.64 -1.49
C VAL A 118 -11.95 -12.07 -0.98
N GLY A 119 -12.57 -12.96 -1.76
CA GLY A 119 -12.62 -14.41 -1.52
C GLY A 119 -13.67 -14.85 -0.49
N TYR A 120 -14.75 -14.09 -0.28
CA TYR A 120 -15.87 -14.50 0.55
C TYR A 120 -16.98 -15.14 -0.28
N GLY A 121 -17.31 -16.40 0.02
CA GLY A 121 -18.38 -17.15 -0.66
C GLY A 121 -19.81 -16.70 -0.32
N SER A 122 -20.00 -15.83 0.67
CA SER A 122 -21.31 -15.22 0.95
C SER A 122 -21.20 -13.79 1.44
N LEU A 123 -22.16 -12.96 1.03
CA LEU A 123 -22.28 -11.58 1.47
C LEU A 123 -22.51 -11.47 2.98
N ALA A 124 -23.22 -12.43 3.59
CA ALA A 124 -23.46 -12.46 5.03
C ALA A 124 -22.16 -12.63 5.84
N ALA A 125 -21.31 -13.59 5.43
CA ALA A 125 -20.01 -13.81 6.07
C ALA A 125 -19.09 -12.60 5.90
N PHE A 126 -19.09 -11.99 4.72
CA PHE A 126 -18.35 -10.75 4.45
C PHE A 126 -18.81 -9.61 5.35
N ASN A 127 -20.13 -9.32 5.39
CA ASN A 127 -20.69 -8.25 6.20
C ASN A 127 -20.36 -8.42 7.70
N HIS A 128 -20.45 -9.65 8.21
CA HIS A 128 -20.09 -9.94 9.60
C HIS A 128 -18.59 -9.70 9.86
N ALA A 129 -17.70 -10.21 8.99
CA ALA A 129 -16.26 -10.01 9.13
C ALA A 129 -15.87 -8.53 9.01
N PHE A 130 -16.44 -7.81 8.04
CA PHE A 130 -16.19 -6.40 7.79
C PHE A 130 -16.66 -5.54 8.96
N ARG A 131 -17.89 -5.76 9.45
CA ARG A 131 -18.41 -5.06 10.62
C ARG A 131 -17.59 -5.35 11.87
N ARG A 132 -17.09 -6.57 12.04
CA ARG A 132 -16.20 -6.89 13.16
C ARG A 132 -14.86 -6.15 13.06
N GLN A 133 -14.33 -5.97 11.86
CA GLN A 133 -13.06 -5.29 11.61
C GLN A 133 -13.19 -3.76 11.76
N PHE A 134 -14.16 -3.17 11.07
CA PHE A 134 -14.34 -1.72 10.89
C PHE A 134 -15.55 -1.15 11.65
N GLY A 135 -16.20 -1.93 12.53
CA GLY A 135 -17.39 -1.55 13.35
C GLY A 135 -18.66 -1.17 12.58
N LEU A 136 -18.57 -0.98 11.26
CA LEU A 136 -19.64 -0.53 10.39
C LEU A 136 -19.89 -1.56 9.27
N PRO A 137 -21.13 -1.67 8.76
CA PRO A 137 -21.38 -2.45 7.57
C PRO A 137 -20.73 -1.79 6.33
N PRO A 138 -20.35 -2.58 5.30
CA PRO A 138 -19.68 -2.07 4.09
C PRO A 138 -20.37 -0.88 3.40
N THR A 139 -21.70 -0.88 3.34
CA THR A 139 -22.48 0.18 2.71
C THR A 139 -22.34 1.50 3.45
N ARG A 140 -22.50 1.49 4.78
CA ARG A 140 -22.33 2.67 5.63
C ARG A 140 -20.88 3.17 5.63
N TYR A 141 -19.91 2.24 5.58
CA TYR A 141 -18.51 2.57 5.47
C TYR A 141 -18.22 3.40 4.20
N ARG A 142 -18.76 2.97 3.06
CA ARG A 142 -18.69 3.72 1.80
C ARG A 142 -19.39 5.09 1.87
N GLU A 143 -20.58 5.14 2.45
CA GLU A 143 -21.34 6.40 2.57
C GLU A 143 -20.58 7.45 3.38
N LEU A 144 -20.03 7.05 4.53
CA LEU A 144 -19.24 7.95 5.37
C LEU A 144 -17.98 8.44 4.66
N ALA A 145 -17.28 7.56 3.95
CA ALA A 145 -16.10 7.98 3.21
C ALA A 145 -16.44 8.92 2.05
N ARG A 146 -17.56 8.70 1.34
CA ARG A 146 -18.05 9.66 0.33
C ARG A 146 -18.46 11.00 0.96
N ALA A 147 -19.01 10.98 2.17
CA ALA A 147 -19.34 12.19 2.91
C ALA A 147 -18.09 12.90 3.45
N ALA A 148 -17.00 12.18 3.73
CA ALA A 148 -15.71 12.79 4.10
C ALA A 148 -15.04 13.49 2.90
N VAL A 149 -15.42 13.17 1.66
CA VAL A 149 -14.96 13.83 0.42
C VAL A 149 -15.67 15.18 0.17
N ILE A 150 -16.48 15.69 1.11
CA ILE A 150 -17.28 16.92 0.91
C ILE A 150 -16.41 18.20 0.86
N ASP A 151 -15.18 18.17 1.38
CA ASP A 151 -14.29 19.34 1.44
C ASP A 151 -13.24 19.36 0.31
N ILE A 152 -13.66 19.17 -0.95
CA ILE A 152 -12.76 19.35 -2.11
C ILE A 152 -12.31 20.82 -2.16
N THR A 153 -11.01 21.07 -2.00
CA THR A 153 -10.47 22.42 -2.02
C THR A 153 -10.24 22.93 -3.46
N PRO A 154 -10.13 24.26 -3.68
CA PRO A 154 -9.70 24.81 -4.97
C PRO A 154 -8.36 24.23 -5.46
N ASP A 155 -7.44 23.94 -4.54
CA ASP A 155 -6.13 23.36 -4.88
C ASP A 155 -6.25 21.93 -5.38
N ASP A 156 -7.15 21.13 -4.81
CA ASP A 156 -7.42 19.77 -5.28
C ASP A 156 -8.01 19.78 -6.68
N LEU A 157 -8.91 20.74 -6.97
CA LEU A 157 -9.44 20.96 -8.32
C LEU A 157 -8.34 21.37 -9.30
N GLN A 158 -7.37 22.20 -8.87
CA GLN A 158 -6.24 22.58 -9.71
C GLN A 158 -5.29 21.40 -9.97
N ARG A 159 -4.99 20.58 -8.95
CA ARG A 159 -4.24 19.33 -9.10
C ARG A 159 -4.94 18.38 -10.07
N ALA A 160 -6.24 18.15 -9.91
CA ALA A 160 -7.03 17.27 -10.76
C ALA A 160 -6.99 17.69 -12.24
N ARG A 161 -6.97 19.00 -12.55
CA ARG A 161 -6.84 19.48 -13.95
C ARG A 161 -5.52 19.11 -14.62
N ARG A 162 -4.48 18.80 -13.85
CA ARG A 162 -3.15 18.41 -14.35
C ARG A 162 -2.99 16.91 -14.51
N VAL A 163 -3.96 16.11 -14.08
CA VAL A 163 -3.94 14.66 -14.25
C VAL A 163 -3.96 14.34 -15.75
N ARG A 164 -3.05 13.46 -16.16
CA ARG A 164 -2.92 12.97 -17.53
C ARG A 164 -3.23 11.49 -17.59
N VAL A 165 -3.78 11.03 -18.70
CA VAL A 165 -3.88 9.59 -18.96
C VAL A 165 -2.70 9.19 -19.83
N GLU A 166 -1.86 8.31 -19.32
CA GLU A 166 -0.68 7.79 -20.01
C GLU A 166 -0.84 6.29 -20.29
N THR A 167 -0.25 5.83 -21.39
CA THR A 167 -0.15 4.40 -21.69
C THR A 167 1.14 3.86 -21.10
N GLN A 168 1.01 2.98 -20.11
CA GLN A 168 2.11 2.22 -19.55
C GLN A 168 2.37 0.97 -20.40
N LEU A 169 3.59 0.85 -20.89
CA LEU A 169 4.08 -0.35 -21.58
C LEU A 169 4.42 -1.46 -20.58
N PRO A 170 4.50 -2.73 -21.03
CA PRO A 170 4.99 -3.82 -20.19
C PRO A 170 6.35 -3.46 -19.57
N LEU A 171 6.43 -3.57 -18.25
CA LEU A 171 7.63 -3.24 -17.48
C LEU A 171 7.83 -4.31 -16.40
N SER A 172 9.04 -4.87 -16.36
CA SER A 172 9.50 -5.76 -15.30
C SER A 172 10.23 -4.92 -14.27
N LEU A 173 9.87 -5.11 -12.99
CA LEU A 173 10.51 -4.47 -11.86
C LEU A 173 11.15 -5.54 -10.97
N VAL A 174 12.26 -5.18 -10.33
CA VAL A 174 12.86 -5.94 -9.23
C VAL A 174 12.95 -5.05 -8.01
N GLY A 175 12.58 -5.56 -6.86
CA GLY A 175 12.59 -4.76 -5.65
C GLY A 175 12.40 -5.54 -4.38
N ALA A 176 12.26 -4.83 -3.27
CA ALA A 176 12.03 -5.40 -1.95
C ALA A 176 10.85 -4.70 -1.27
N ARG A 177 10.16 -5.46 -0.41
CA ARG A 177 9.06 -4.96 0.42
C ARG A 177 9.56 -4.44 1.76
N PHE A 178 8.95 -3.35 2.20
CA PHE A 178 9.17 -2.70 3.47
C PHE A 178 7.84 -2.57 4.22
N HIS A 179 7.90 -2.69 5.54
CA HIS A 179 6.77 -2.51 6.45
C HIS A 179 7.03 -1.32 7.37
N GLY A 180 6.00 -0.50 7.54
CA GLY A 180 6.06 0.66 8.41
C GLY A 180 5.47 1.88 7.73
N SER A 181 5.57 3.02 8.39
CA SER A 181 4.88 4.24 7.98
C SER A 181 5.50 4.88 6.73
N TYR A 182 4.72 5.68 5.99
CA TYR A 182 5.22 6.37 4.80
C TYR A 182 6.21 7.49 5.11
N ASP A 183 6.22 8.02 6.33
CA ASP A 183 7.26 8.96 6.78
C ASP A 183 8.66 8.34 6.86
N GLN A 184 8.76 7.01 6.77
CA GLN A 184 10.02 6.29 6.70
C GLN A 184 10.42 5.94 5.26
N ALA A 185 9.69 6.42 4.24
CA ALA A 185 9.95 6.07 2.83
C ALA A 185 11.40 6.32 2.40
N GLU A 186 12.02 7.39 2.88
CA GLU A 186 13.42 7.71 2.57
C GLU A 186 14.38 6.67 3.17
N ASP A 187 14.13 6.17 4.40
CA ASP A 187 14.92 5.09 5.00
C ASP A 187 14.75 3.78 4.22
N TYR A 188 13.54 3.50 3.70
CA TYR A 188 13.31 2.33 2.84
C TYR A 188 14.16 2.41 1.58
N TRP A 189 14.20 3.56 0.92
CA TRP A 189 14.99 3.77 -0.29
C TRP A 189 16.50 3.66 -0.04
N LEU A 190 17.01 4.22 1.07
CA LEU A 190 18.41 4.08 1.45
C LEU A 190 18.80 2.61 1.69
N ARG A 191 17.99 1.88 2.44
CA ARG A 191 18.21 0.45 2.72
C ARG A 191 18.10 -0.38 1.45
N PHE A 192 17.17 -0.05 0.56
CA PHE A 192 17.02 -0.74 -0.71
C PHE A 192 18.21 -0.52 -1.64
N ALA A 193 18.73 0.71 -1.74
CA ALA A 193 19.95 0.99 -2.50
C ALA A 193 21.15 0.20 -1.94
N ALA A 194 21.31 0.16 -0.62
CA ALA A 194 22.35 -0.66 0.02
C ALA A 194 22.15 -2.18 -0.25
N LEU A 195 20.91 -2.65 -0.23
CA LEU A 195 20.58 -4.05 -0.55
C LEU A 195 20.97 -4.40 -1.99
N LEU A 196 20.65 -3.54 -2.97
CA LEU A 196 21.04 -3.74 -4.36
C LEU A 196 22.57 -3.78 -4.50
N HIS A 197 23.29 -2.86 -3.86
CA HIS A 197 24.75 -2.83 -3.88
C HIS A 197 25.37 -4.10 -3.28
N ASN A 198 24.83 -4.62 -2.18
CA ASN A 198 25.26 -5.87 -1.56
C ASN A 198 25.05 -7.10 -2.48
N HIS A 199 24.11 -7.02 -3.42
CA HIS A 199 23.90 -8.02 -4.46
C HIS A 199 24.66 -7.73 -5.77
N GLY A 200 25.54 -6.73 -5.78
CA GLY A 200 26.33 -6.35 -6.96
C GLY A 200 25.52 -5.66 -8.06
N ILE A 201 24.36 -5.09 -7.71
CA ILE A 201 23.49 -4.35 -8.63
C ILE A 201 23.73 -2.86 -8.40
N GLU A 202 24.12 -2.13 -9.45
CA GLU A 202 24.32 -0.68 -9.40
C GLU A 202 22.98 0.05 -9.58
N PRO A 203 22.45 0.72 -8.54
CA PRO A 203 21.10 1.27 -8.59
C PRO A 203 20.99 2.58 -9.39
N ASP A 204 22.05 3.40 -9.47
CA ASP A 204 21.95 4.78 -9.97
C ASP A 204 21.62 4.92 -11.46
N GLY A 205 21.77 3.83 -12.23
CA GLY A 205 21.39 3.76 -13.64
C GLY A 205 19.97 3.24 -13.90
N LEU A 206 19.24 2.85 -12.85
CA LEU A 206 17.94 2.20 -12.98
C LEU A 206 16.80 3.14 -12.60
N ALA A 207 15.72 3.11 -13.39
CA ALA A 207 14.52 3.87 -13.08
C ALA A 207 13.87 3.32 -11.80
N ALA A 208 13.61 4.20 -10.83
CA ALA A 208 13.06 3.84 -9.53
C ALA A 208 11.53 3.96 -9.50
N TYR A 209 10.89 2.97 -8.89
CA TYR A 209 9.45 2.87 -8.74
C TYR A 209 9.07 2.45 -7.32
N ALA A 210 7.95 2.94 -6.79
CA ALA A 210 7.32 2.34 -5.62
C ALA A 210 5.99 1.67 -5.99
N LEU A 211 5.67 0.56 -5.32
CA LEU A 211 4.32 0.00 -5.34
C LEU A 211 3.64 0.27 -4.00
N ILE A 212 2.49 0.92 -4.08
CA ILE A 212 1.70 1.37 -2.94
C ILE A 212 0.50 0.43 -2.81
N ARG A 213 0.53 -0.43 -1.77
CA ARG A 213 -0.46 -1.48 -1.54
C ARG A 213 -1.54 -1.10 -0.53
N ASP A 214 -1.24 -0.15 0.34
CA ASP A 214 -2.06 0.24 1.47
C ASP A 214 -2.39 1.73 1.43
N ASN A 215 -3.39 2.13 2.20
CA ASN A 215 -3.74 3.53 2.44
C ASN A 215 -3.62 3.76 3.95
N PRO A 216 -2.84 4.72 4.46
CA PRO A 216 -2.69 4.96 5.90
C PRO A 216 -3.96 5.47 6.56
N GLU A 217 -4.96 5.93 5.80
CA GLU A 217 -6.28 6.21 6.35
C GLU A 217 -7.00 4.92 6.79
N ILE A 218 -6.60 3.77 6.25
CA ILE A 218 -7.16 2.43 6.54
C ILE A 218 -6.16 1.60 7.36
N THR A 219 -4.92 1.51 6.88
CA THR A 219 -3.89 0.61 7.38
C THR A 219 -3.05 1.32 8.44
N PRO A 220 -2.98 0.79 9.68
CA PRO A 220 -2.14 1.36 10.72
C PRO A 220 -0.67 1.52 10.28
N ASN A 221 -0.07 2.66 10.65
CA ASN A 221 1.30 3.07 10.30
C ASN A 221 2.32 1.93 10.30
N GLY A 222 2.40 1.12 11.36
CA GLY A 222 3.37 0.02 11.48
C GLY A 222 3.16 -1.18 10.54
N LEU A 223 2.16 -1.15 9.66
CA LEU A 223 1.72 -2.29 8.84
C LEU A 223 1.62 -1.98 7.35
N ILE A 224 1.78 -0.72 7.00
CA ILE A 224 1.75 -0.27 5.61
C ILE A 224 2.85 -1.01 4.86
N ARG A 225 2.49 -1.56 3.70
CA ARG A 225 3.38 -2.29 2.81
C ARG A 225 3.81 -1.35 1.69
N TYR A 226 5.07 -0.97 1.73
CA TYR A 226 5.73 -0.14 0.72
C TYR A 226 6.76 -0.97 -0.04
N PHE A 227 6.75 -0.95 -1.36
CA PHE A 227 7.72 -1.72 -2.15
C PHE A 227 8.65 -0.75 -2.85
N CYS A 228 9.94 -0.80 -2.52
CA CYS A 228 10.97 -0.10 -3.29
C CYS A 228 11.37 -0.99 -4.47
N MET A 229 11.34 -0.44 -5.69
CA MET A 229 11.59 -1.19 -6.92
C MET A 229 12.47 -0.39 -7.87
N VAL A 230 13.19 -1.11 -8.72
CA VAL A 230 13.88 -0.57 -9.90
C VAL A 230 13.40 -1.30 -11.15
N ALA A 231 13.51 -0.64 -12.31
CA ALA A 231 13.41 -1.32 -13.60
C ALA A 231 14.40 -2.49 -13.63
N ASP A 232 13.89 -3.67 -13.96
CA ASP A 232 14.69 -4.89 -13.98
C ASP A 232 15.79 -4.84 -15.03
N PRO A 233 17.08 -4.92 -14.65
CA PRO A 233 18.19 -4.94 -15.60
C PRO A 233 18.42 -6.31 -16.26
N GLY A 234 17.51 -7.27 -16.06
CA GLY A 234 17.61 -8.63 -16.61
C GLY A 234 18.25 -9.62 -15.64
N ILE A 235 17.96 -9.50 -14.34
CA ILE A 235 18.54 -10.37 -13.31
C ILE A 235 17.97 -11.79 -13.47
N PRO A 236 18.80 -12.85 -13.56
CA PRO A 236 18.30 -14.21 -13.72
C PRO A 236 17.58 -14.71 -12.46
N ASP A 237 16.59 -15.58 -12.65
CA ASP A 237 15.94 -16.29 -11.55
C ASP A 237 16.80 -17.46 -11.04
N PRO A 238 16.69 -17.83 -9.75
CA PRO A 238 15.89 -17.15 -8.73
C PRO A 238 16.57 -15.86 -8.23
N LEU A 239 15.77 -14.81 -8.02
CA LEU A 239 16.24 -13.60 -7.35
C LEU A 239 16.73 -13.91 -5.92
N PRO A 240 17.82 -13.27 -5.45
CA PRO A 240 18.27 -13.43 -4.08
C PRO A 240 17.27 -12.77 -3.12
N ALA A 241 16.90 -13.44 -2.04
CA ALA A 241 16.04 -12.85 -1.02
C ALA A 241 16.72 -11.62 -0.39
N PRO A 242 15.96 -10.54 -0.07
CA PRO A 242 14.50 -10.43 -0.15
C PRO A 242 13.98 -9.86 -1.48
N LEU A 243 14.79 -9.84 -2.55
CA LEU A 243 14.36 -9.31 -3.84
C LEU A 243 13.24 -10.15 -4.46
N GLU A 244 12.31 -9.46 -5.09
CA GLU A 244 11.18 -10.04 -5.78
C GLU A 244 10.86 -9.28 -7.07
N ARG A 245 10.26 -10.01 -8.00
CA ARG A 245 9.94 -9.54 -9.35
C ARG A 245 8.48 -9.14 -9.43
N PHE A 246 8.19 -8.00 -10.06
CA PHE A 246 6.83 -7.55 -10.30
C PHE A 246 6.64 -7.15 -11.77
N ALA A 247 5.63 -7.74 -12.41
CA ALA A 247 5.24 -7.37 -13.76
C ALA A 247 4.16 -6.27 -13.70
N VAL A 248 4.50 -5.08 -14.16
CA VAL A 248 3.55 -3.96 -14.26
C VAL A 248 2.52 -4.28 -15.34
N GLN A 249 1.24 -4.19 -14.99
CA GLN A 249 0.16 -4.45 -15.94
C GLN A 249 0.11 -3.33 -16.99
N PRO A 250 0.32 -3.62 -18.29
CA PRO A 250 0.26 -2.60 -19.33
C PRO A 250 -1.15 -2.01 -19.46
N GLY A 251 -1.26 -0.82 -20.04
CA GLY A 251 -2.55 -0.16 -20.31
C GLY A 251 -2.57 1.29 -19.85
N ARG A 252 -3.78 1.81 -19.62
CA ARG A 252 -3.99 3.23 -19.27
C ARG A 252 -3.80 3.46 -17.77
N TYR A 253 -3.10 4.53 -17.42
CA TYR A 253 -2.90 4.99 -16.05
C TYR A 253 -3.25 6.48 -15.95
N ALA A 254 -3.94 6.86 -14.88
CA ALA A 254 -4.06 8.26 -14.49
C ALA A 254 -2.79 8.66 -13.73
N CYS A 255 -2.10 9.68 -14.24
CA CYS A 255 -0.80 10.13 -13.79
C CYS A 255 -0.86 11.57 -13.30
N LEU A 256 -0.28 11.85 -12.13
CA LEU A 256 -0.07 13.20 -11.62
C LEU A 256 1.32 13.32 -11.02
N ARG A 257 2.07 14.31 -11.50
CA ARG A 257 3.39 14.64 -10.99
C ARG A 257 3.30 15.52 -9.75
N HIS A 258 4.14 15.20 -8.78
CA HIS A 258 4.42 15.94 -7.56
C HIS A 258 5.89 16.32 -7.55
N ASP A 259 6.16 17.60 -7.28
CA ASP A 259 7.49 18.14 -7.09
C ASP A 259 7.49 18.82 -5.71
N GLY A 260 8.24 18.27 -4.76
CA GLY A 260 8.32 18.76 -3.39
C GLY A 260 8.61 17.66 -2.37
N PRO A 261 8.49 17.94 -1.06
CA PRO A 261 8.71 16.93 -0.01
C PRO A 261 7.77 15.72 -0.18
N TYR A 262 8.25 14.52 0.12
CA TYR A 262 7.42 13.30 0.03
C TYR A 262 6.20 13.36 0.96
N ALA A 263 6.30 14.08 2.09
CA ALA A 263 5.19 14.38 2.99
C ALA A 263 3.95 14.99 2.30
N GLY A 264 4.13 15.67 1.17
CA GLY A 264 3.05 16.26 0.37
C GLY A 264 2.37 15.31 -0.63
N ILE A 265 2.65 14.01 -0.60
CA ILE A 265 2.16 13.07 -1.62
C ILE A 265 0.66 12.76 -1.49
N PHE A 266 0.06 12.83 -0.28
CA PHE A 266 -1.36 12.49 -0.07
C PHE A 266 -2.35 13.31 -0.90
N PRO A 267 -2.24 14.65 -0.97
CA PRO A 267 -3.07 15.47 -1.85
C PRO A 267 -3.04 15.06 -3.33
N VAL A 268 -1.97 14.39 -3.78
CA VAL A 268 -1.83 13.89 -5.16
C VAL A 268 -2.74 12.68 -5.38
N TYR A 269 -2.72 11.72 -4.44
CA TYR A 269 -3.64 10.58 -4.44
C TYR A 269 -5.11 11.04 -4.36
N PHE A 270 -5.39 12.02 -3.52
CA PHE A 270 -6.72 12.62 -3.38
C PHE A 270 -7.18 13.33 -4.67
N ALA A 271 -6.29 14.07 -5.35
CA ALA A 271 -6.64 14.71 -6.61
C ALA A 271 -6.97 13.71 -7.73
N ILE A 272 -6.28 12.57 -7.81
CA ILE A 272 -6.59 11.52 -8.81
C ILE A 272 -7.86 10.77 -8.42
N SER A 273 -7.99 10.32 -7.16
CA SER A 273 -8.97 9.31 -6.77
C SER A 273 -10.39 9.85 -6.60
N PRO A 274 -10.70 10.69 -5.61
CA PRO A 274 -12.04 11.27 -5.49
C PRO A 274 -12.33 12.43 -6.46
N VAL A 275 -11.33 13.22 -6.89
CA VAL A 275 -11.64 14.47 -7.64
C VAL A 275 -11.70 14.23 -9.15
N TRP A 276 -10.60 13.75 -9.73
CA TRP A 276 -10.51 13.55 -11.18
C TRP A 276 -11.43 12.42 -11.66
N LEU A 277 -11.45 11.27 -10.98
CA LEU A 277 -12.24 10.11 -11.38
C LEU A 277 -13.75 10.43 -11.46
N ASN A 278 -14.29 11.10 -10.44
CA ASN A 278 -15.71 11.46 -10.36
C ASN A 278 -16.16 12.33 -11.54
N LYS A 279 -15.26 13.17 -12.08
CA LYS A 279 -15.56 14.04 -13.22
C LYS A 279 -15.50 13.32 -14.57
N HIS A 280 -14.62 12.32 -14.70
CA HIS A 280 -14.32 11.69 -15.98
C HIS A 280 -15.04 10.35 -16.22
N GLY A 281 -15.73 9.80 -15.21
CA GLY A 281 -16.51 8.55 -15.35
C GLY A 281 -15.64 7.31 -15.58
N GLU A 282 -14.33 7.44 -15.43
CA GLU A 282 -13.35 6.36 -15.48
C GLU A 282 -13.45 5.48 -14.23
N ARG A 283 -12.76 4.34 -14.24
CA ARG A 283 -12.73 3.41 -13.10
C ARG A 283 -11.32 2.93 -12.86
N PHE A 284 -10.96 2.70 -11.60
CA PHE A 284 -9.68 2.10 -11.25
C PHE A 284 -9.67 0.60 -11.48
N GLY A 285 -8.55 0.12 -12.02
CA GLY A 285 -8.21 -1.29 -12.02
C GLY A 285 -7.78 -1.78 -10.65
N MET A 286 -7.56 -3.09 -10.55
CA MET A 286 -7.16 -3.76 -9.30
C MET A 286 -5.65 -3.76 -9.04
N ALA A 287 -4.86 -3.16 -9.94
CA ALA A 287 -3.42 -3.06 -9.75
C ALA A 287 -3.10 -2.09 -8.60
N PRO A 288 -2.00 -2.32 -7.85
CA PRO A 288 -1.53 -1.33 -6.87
C PRO A 288 -1.25 0.00 -7.56
N ALA A 289 -1.40 1.10 -6.82
CA ALA A 289 -0.89 2.37 -7.29
C ALA A 289 0.64 2.31 -7.35
N MET A 290 1.21 3.08 -8.26
CA MET A 290 2.64 3.16 -8.46
C MET A 290 3.12 4.59 -8.31
N GLU A 291 4.35 4.75 -7.84
CA GLU A 291 5.08 6.01 -7.87
C GLU A 291 6.27 5.81 -8.82
N ARG A 292 6.43 6.68 -9.82
CA ARG A 292 7.61 6.71 -10.68
C ARG A 292 8.47 7.91 -10.27
N TYR A 293 9.71 7.67 -9.89
CA TYR A 293 10.63 8.72 -9.48
C TYR A 293 11.41 9.24 -10.69
N GLU A 294 11.46 10.56 -10.85
CA GLU A 294 12.19 11.20 -11.96
C GLU A 294 13.70 11.26 -11.70
N ALA A 295 14.11 11.10 -10.44
CA ALA A 295 15.50 10.94 -10.02
C ALA A 295 15.59 9.87 -8.91
N PRO A 296 16.74 9.20 -8.75
CA PRO A 296 16.93 8.21 -7.70
C PRO A 296 16.58 8.74 -6.29
N PRO A 297 15.56 8.20 -5.60
CA PRO A 297 15.08 8.74 -4.33
C PRO A 297 16.13 8.68 -3.21
N TRP A 298 17.02 7.68 -3.25
CA TRP A 298 18.14 7.53 -2.31
C TRP A 298 19.23 8.60 -2.45
N ARG A 299 19.21 9.43 -3.51
CA ARG A 299 20.14 10.55 -3.68
C ARG A 299 19.63 11.88 -3.11
N ASN A 300 18.34 11.99 -2.82
CA ASN A 300 17.67 13.25 -2.44
C ASN A 300 17.01 13.17 -1.05
N VAL A 301 17.58 12.39 -0.12
CA VAL A 301 17.06 12.24 1.25
C VAL A 301 17.00 13.58 1.97
N GLY A 302 15.87 13.88 2.62
CA GLY A 302 15.59 15.17 3.25
C GLY A 302 15.35 16.33 2.27
N GLY A 303 15.32 16.05 0.97
CA GLY A 303 15.13 17.03 -0.10
C GLY A 303 13.77 16.93 -0.78
N GLU A 304 13.59 17.70 -1.84
CA GLU A 304 12.42 17.59 -2.70
C GLU A 304 12.52 16.34 -3.60
N GLN A 305 11.41 15.62 -3.68
CA GLN A 305 11.24 14.48 -4.56
C GLN A 305 10.42 14.92 -5.76
N SER A 306 10.82 14.44 -6.94
CA SER A 306 10.02 14.56 -8.15
C SER A 306 9.45 13.18 -8.47
N VAL A 307 8.16 13.01 -8.24
CA VAL A 307 7.48 11.71 -8.26
C VAL A 307 6.16 11.81 -9.02
N THR A 308 5.94 10.89 -9.94
CA THR A 308 4.68 10.74 -10.66
C THR A 308 3.87 9.62 -10.04
N VAL A 309 2.74 9.95 -9.41
CA VAL A 309 1.75 8.96 -8.95
C VAL A 309 0.97 8.44 -10.16
N MET A 310 0.86 7.13 -10.27
CA MET A 310 0.22 6.42 -11.37
C MET A 310 -0.81 5.44 -10.82
N ILE A 311 -2.08 5.60 -11.20
CA ILE A 311 -3.16 4.69 -10.80
C ILE A 311 -3.78 4.07 -12.04
N LYS A 312 -3.80 2.72 -12.09
CA LYS A 312 -4.29 1.98 -13.25
C LYS A 312 -5.78 2.23 -13.48
N LEU A 313 -6.16 2.46 -14.73
CA LEU A 313 -7.56 2.54 -15.17
C LEU A 313 -8.03 1.18 -15.73
N LEU A 314 -9.35 0.93 -15.69
CA LEU A 314 -10.01 -0.21 -16.34
C LEU A 314 -10.03 -0.09 -17.87
#